data_AF-A0A8B4CA56-F1
#
_entry.id   AF-A0A8B4CA56-F1
#
_cell.length_a   1.000
_cell.length_b   1.000
_cell.length_c   1.000
_cell.angle_alpha   90.00
_cell.angle_beta   90.00
_cell.angle_gamma   90.00
#
_symmetry.space_group_name_H-M   'P 1'
#
loop_
_entity.id
_entity.type
_entity.pdbx_description
1 polymer ?
#
loop_
_entity_poly.entity_id
_entity_poly.type
_entity_poly.pdbx_seq_one_letter_code
_entity_poly.pdbx_strand_id
1 'polypeptide(L)'
;MTTIFIKPAPGCLIRDPDTMTPLSQDGEEKPFTPFWCRRLNDGDVIVVDKTAEPAPAATTANTGAAAKPAGAVAEKTAAVAEKTAASDKGTS
;
A
#
# COMPACT_ATOMS: atom_id res chain seq x y z
N MET A 1 18.31 14.85 10.95
CA MET A 1 17.49 13.81 10.31
C MET A 1 17.47 14.12 8.82
N THR A 2 17.62 13.12 7.96
CA THR A 2 17.57 13.33 6.50
C THR A 2 16.11 13.38 6.05
N THR A 3 15.74 14.39 5.28
CA THR A 3 14.42 14.52 4.65
C THR A 3 14.53 14.33 3.15
N ILE A 4 13.45 13.85 2.53
CA ILE A 4 13.31 13.66 1.09
C ILE A 4 12.03 14.34 0.61
N PHE A 5 12.05 14.90 -0.60
CA PHE A 5 10.86 15.44 -1.24
C PHE A 5 10.30 14.39 -2.19
N ILE A 6 9.07 13.94 -1.92
CA ILE A 6 8.47 12.79 -2.59
C ILE A 6 7.04 13.07 -3.01
N LYS A 7 6.61 12.48 -4.12
CA LYS A 7 5.21 12.51 -4.57
C LYS A 7 4.72 11.11 -4.91
N PRO A 8 3.41 10.84 -4.79
CA PRO A 8 2.87 9.56 -5.18
C PRO A 8 3.01 9.36 -6.70
N ALA A 9 3.20 8.12 -7.11
CA ALA A 9 3.14 7.75 -8.52
C ALA A 9 1.73 8.06 -9.08
N PRO A 10 1.63 8.45 -10.36
CA PRO A 10 0.34 8.77 -10.97
C PRO A 10 -0.59 7.55 -10.90
N GLY A 11 -1.81 7.76 -10.37
CA GLY A 11 -2.79 6.68 -10.15
C GLY A 11 -2.61 5.92 -8.83
N CYS A 12 -1.57 6.22 -8.04
CA CYS A 12 -1.39 5.65 -6.72
C CYS A 12 -1.87 6.63 -5.62
N LEU A 13 -2.57 6.09 -4.63
CA LEU A 13 -2.96 6.81 -3.42
C LEU A 13 -2.18 6.25 -2.23
N ILE A 14 -1.21 7.02 -1.77
CA ILE A 14 -0.30 6.65 -0.68
C ILE A 14 -0.70 7.43 0.55
N ARG A 15 -0.91 6.75 1.68
CA ARG A 15 -1.16 7.40 2.97
C ARG A 15 0.14 7.48 3.75
N ASP A 16 0.34 8.62 4.40
CA ASP A 16 1.37 8.79 5.41
C ASP A 16 1.05 7.91 6.64
N PRO A 17 2.03 7.16 7.17
CA PRO A 17 1.80 6.26 8.31
C PRO A 17 1.52 7.00 9.63
N ASP A 18 1.98 8.24 9.77
CA ASP A 18 1.87 9.05 10.99
C ASP A 18 0.59 9.89 10.97
N THR A 19 0.31 10.59 9.86
CA THR A 19 -0.85 11.48 9.76
C THR A 19 -2.09 10.79 9.20
N MET A 20 -1.95 9.60 8.62
CA MET A 20 -3.02 8.84 7.94
C MET A 20 -3.68 9.61 6.78
N THR A 21 -3.07 10.72 6.35
CA THR A 21 -3.51 11.54 5.23
C THR A 21 -2.85 11.10 3.93
N PRO A 22 -3.56 11.20 2.79
CA PRO A 22 -2.94 10.92 1.50
C PRO A 22 -1.85 11.95 1.18
N LEU A 23 -0.79 11.49 0.50
CA LEU A 23 0.30 12.35 0.03
C LEU A 23 -0.21 13.30 -1.05
N SER A 24 0.30 14.55 -1.05
CA SER A 24 -0.05 15.53 -2.07
C SER A 24 0.46 15.09 -3.44
N GLN A 25 -0.34 15.30 -4.49
CA GLN A 25 0.04 14.95 -5.87
C GLN A 25 1.21 15.82 -6.39
N ASP A 26 1.34 17.04 -5.85
CA ASP A 26 2.45 17.96 -6.12
C ASP A 26 3.75 17.57 -5.39
N GLY A 27 3.67 16.61 -4.46
CA GLY A 27 4.76 16.18 -3.61
C GLY A 27 4.81 16.90 -2.26
N GLU A 28 5.45 16.24 -1.30
CA GLU A 28 5.61 16.70 0.08
C GLU A 28 7.00 16.31 0.60
N GLU A 29 7.52 17.10 1.54
CA GLU A 29 8.75 16.77 2.24
C GLU A 29 8.47 15.82 3.40
N LYS A 30 9.11 14.65 3.38
CA LYS A 30 8.95 13.61 4.39
C LYS A 30 10.29 13.15 4.95
N PRO A 31 10.35 12.68 6.20
CA PRO A 31 11.56 12.11 6.76
C PRO A 31 11.97 10.86 5.97
N PHE A 32 13.28 10.65 5.79
CA PHE A 32 13.82 9.46 5.15
C PHE A 32 13.71 8.26 6.08
N THR A 33 12.53 7.63 6.12
CA THR A 33 12.22 6.48 6.95
C THR A 33 12.17 5.19 6.12
N PRO A 34 12.31 4.01 6.76
CA PRO A 34 12.24 2.72 6.06
C PRO A 34 10.93 2.51 5.28
N PHE A 35 9.84 3.13 5.75
CA PHE A 35 8.54 3.10 5.07
C PHE A 35 8.61 3.72 3.67
N TRP A 36 9.17 4.94 3.57
CA TRP A 36 9.32 5.63 2.30
C TRP A 36 10.33 4.93 1.39
N CYS A 37 11.43 4.41 1.93
CA CYS A 37 12.40 3.62 1.16
C CYS A 37 11.74 2.42 0.46
N ARG A 38 10.88 1.69 1.18
CA ARG A 38 10.16 0.56 0.58
C ARG A 38 9.23 1.01 -0.53
N ARG A 39 8.49 2.10 -0.31
CA ARG A 39 7.55 2.64 -1.31
C ARG A 39 8.24 3.21 -2.55
N LEU A 40 9.46 3.75 -2.38
CA LEU A 40 10.35 4.14 -3.48
C LEU A 40 10.80 2.91 -4.28
N ASN A 41 11.19 1.83 -3.60
CA ASN A 41 11.58 0.58 -4.27
C ASN A 41 10.43 -0.09 -5.01
N ASP A 42 9.22 -0.05 -4.44
CA ASP A 42 8.00 -0.58 -5.07
C ASP A 42 7.54 0.29 -6.26
N GLY A 43 8.07 1.51 -6.41
CA GLY A 43 7.72 2.45 -7.49
C GLY A 43 6.41 3.20 -7.30
N ASP A 44 5.80 3.07 -6.12
CA ASP A 44 4.54 3.72 -5.75
C ASP A 44 4.71 5.19 -5.34
N VAL A 45 5.94 5.57 -4.99
CA VAL A 45 6.36 6.93 -4.67
C VAL A 45 7.61 7.23 -5.48
N ILE A 46 7.78 8.49 -5.87
CA ILE A 46 8.95 8.97 -6.60
C ILE A 46 9.56 10.18 -5.89
N VAL A 47 10.89 10.26 -5.89
CA VAL A 47 11.63 11.44 -5.40
C VAL A 47 11.56 12.53 -6.46
N VAL A 48 11.35 13.77 -6.03
CA VAL A 48 11.32 14.93 -6.91
C VAL A 48 12.34 15.95 -6.42
N ASP A 49 13.30 16.28 -7.27
CA ASP A 49 14.27 17.33 -7.00
C ASP A 49 13.61 18.70 -7.18
N LYS A 50 13.51 19.46 -6.08
CA LYS A 50 12.93 20.81 -6.04
C LYS A 50 13.77 21.88 -6.78
N THR A 51 14.84 21.47 -7.46
CA THR A 51 15.80 22.34 -8.17
C THR A 51 15.45 22.57 -9.64
N ALA A 52 14.48 21.86 -10.22
CA ALA A 52 14.05 22.12 -11.60
C ALA A 52 12.73 22.92 -11.65
N GLU A 53 12.85 24.16 -12.11
CA GLU A 53 11.78 25.08 -12.51
C GLU A 53 10.78 24.40 -13.48
N PRO A 54 9.46 24.70 -13.39
CA PRO A 54 8.41 23.84 -13.90
C PRO A 54 8.16 24.03 -15.40
N ALA A 55 8.15 22.93 -16.15
CA ALA A 55 7.49 22.90 -17.46
C ALA A 55 6.14 22.16 -17.31
N PRO A 56 5.00 22.88 -17.34
CA PRO A 56 3.69 22.25 -17.29
C PRO A 56 3.32 21.73 -18.68
N ALA A 57 3.39 20.42 -18.89
CA ALA A 57 2.75 19.68 -19.98
C ALA A 57 2.80 18.18 -19.65
N ALA A 58 1.75 17.37 -19.70
CA ALA A 58 0.37 17.60 -20.11
C ALA A 58 -0.50 16.46 -19.51
N THR A 59 -1.75 16.80 -19.24
CA THR A 59 -2.91 15.89 -19.19
C THR A 59 -2.94 14.96 -20.40
N THR A 60 -3.17 13.66 -20.19
CA THR A 60 -4.19 12.89 -20.92
C THR A 60 -4.42 11.53 -20.26
N ALA A 61 -5.70 11.25 -20.06
CA ALA A 61 -6.28 10.04 -19.53
C ALA A 61 -5.75 8.75 -20.16
N ASN A 62 -5.67 7.69 -19.35
CA ASN A 62 -5.99 6.38 -19.87
C ASN A 62 -7.01 5.70 -18.95
N THR A 63 -8.26 5.69 -19.42
CA THR A 63 -9.29 4.76 -19.00
C THR A 63 -8.82 3.35 -19.33
N GLY A 64 -8.08 2.75 -18.40
CA GLY A 64 -7.83 1.32 -18.36
C GLY A 64 -8.90 0.63 -17.51
N ALA A 65 -10.13 0.59 -18.01
CA ALA A 65 -11.06 -0.45 -17.61
C ALA A 65 -10.47 -1.80 -18.07
N ALA A 66 -9.75 -2.47 -17.19
CA ALA A 66 -9.56 -3.92 -17.28
C ALA A 66 -10.47 -4.55 -16.22
N ALA A 67 -11.74 -4.70 -16.56
CA ALA A 67 -12.55 -5.72 -15.94
C ALA A 67 -11.94 -7.09 -16.30
N LYS A 68 -11.40 -7.80 -15.30
CA LYS A 68 -11.75 -9.21 -15.14
C LYS A 68 -11.71 -9.60 -13.65
N PRO A 69 -12.82 -10.13 -13.11
CA PRO A 69 -12.92 -10.58 -11.72
C PRO A 69 -12.28 -11.96 -11.54
N ALA A 70 -12.16 -12.37 -10.27
CA ALA A 70 -11.60 -13.63 -9.74
C ALA A 70 -10.06 -13.70 -9.74
N GLY A 71 -9.37 -13.90 -8.63
CA GLY A 71 -9.79 -14.15 -7.25
C GLY A 71 -8.52 -14.37 -6.42
N ALA A 72 -8.58 -14.06 -5.13
CA ALA A 72 -7.64 -14.59 -4.14
C ALA A 72 -8.32 -14.54 -2.77
N VAL A 73 -8.92 -15.69 -2.43
CA VAL A 73 -9.24 -16.13 -1.08
C VAL A 73 -8.05 -15.87 -0.15
N ALA A 74 -8.29 -15.17 0.96
CA ALA A 74 -7.55 -15.34 2.22
C ALA A 74 -8.26 -14.58 3.35
N GLU A 75 -9.51 -14.93 3.66
CA GLU A 75 -10.01 -14.71 5.02
C GLU A 75 -9.85 -16.03 5.78
N LYS A 76 -8.78 -16.11 6.58
CA LYS A 76 -8.62 -17.12 7.63
C LYS A 76 -9.25 -16.52 8.88
N THR A 77 -10.48 -16.90 9.16
CA THR A 77 -11.14 -16.68 10.45
C THR A 77 -11.45 -18.02 11.13
N ALA A 78 -11.34 -17.97 12.46
CA ALA A 78 -11.40 -19.02 13.46
C ALA A 78 -12.49 -20.08 13.24
N ALA A 79 -12.21 -21.38 13.37
CA ALA A 79 -12.18 -22.11 14.64
C ALA A 79 -13.43 -21.88 15.51
N VAL A 80 -14.44 -22.73 15.33
CA VAL A 80 -15.28 -23.18 16.44
C VAL A 80 -15.48 -24.69 16.33
N ALA A 81 -15.02 -25.37 17.37
CA ALA A 81 -15.18 -26.78 17.60
C ALA A 81 -16.56 -27.02 18.22
N GLU A 82 -17.33 -27.97 17.66
CA GLU A 82 -18.39 -28.62 18.42
C GLU A 82 -18.48 -30.12 18.04
N LYS A 83 -17.99 -30.93 18.98
CA LYS A 83 -18.60 -32.15 19.53
C LYS A 83 -18.97 -33.31 18.59
N THR A 84 -18.17 -34.39 18.70
CA THR A 84 -18.64 -35.79 18.86
C THR A 84 -17.44 -36.57 19.42
N ALA A 85 -17.38 -36.81 20.73
CA ALA A 85 -17.94 -37.97 21.41
C ALA A 85 -17.30 -39.30 20.99
N ALA A 86 -16.30 -39.76 21.76
CA ALA A 86 -16.15 -41.16 22.20
C ALA A 86 -14.91 -41.28 23.11
N SER A 87 -15.13 -41.04 24.41
CA SER A 87 -14.35 -41.71 25.45
C SER A 87 -15.06 -43.01 25.77
N ASP A 88 -14.40 -44.15 25.55
CA ASP A 88 -14.62 -45.38 26.31
C ASP A 88 -13.29 -46.15 26.30
N LYS A 89 -12.43 -45.98 27.31
CA LYS A 89 -12.32 -46.74 28.56
C LYS A 89 -12.08 -48.25 28.40
N GLY A 90 -11.02 -48.72 29.06
CA GLY A 90 -10.85 -50.10 29.54
C GLY A 90 -9.77 -50.87 28.77
N THR A 91 -8.56 -51.06 29.30
CA THR A 91 -8.16 -52.02 30.36
C THR A 91 -8.10 -53.48 29.88
N SER A 92 -6.90 -54.03 30.13
CA SER A 92 -6.41 -55.41 29.96
C SER A 92 -6.05 -55.85 28.55
#